data_AF-A0A174JWQ1-F1
#
_entry.id   AF-A0A174JWQ1-F1
#
_cell.length_a   1.000
_cell.length_b   1.000
_cell.length_c   1.000
_cell.angle_alpha   90.00
_cell.angle_beta   90.00
_cell.angle_gamma   90.00
#
_symmetry.space_group_name_H-M   'P 1'
#
loop_
_entity.id
_entity.type
_entity.pdbx_description
1 polymer ?
#
loop_
_entity_poly.entity_id
_entity_poly.type
_entity_poly.pdbx_seq_one_letter_code
_entity_poly.pdbx_strand_id
1 'polypeptide(L)'
;MICPYCNAAISDDSVFCSSCGKRLEPAEEQVLPADSVICPSCGSVNSNSSNFCTNCRAPLTETALEQVKTQNDLQLQQAQVKMQAMALQAQQEQLKIQQQQYNSMAKCPRCGSTSLSGNKKGFGIGKAVVGAALVGPLGLVAGNLGAKKVQVTCLNCGKKFKL
;
A
#
# COMPACT_ATOMS: atom_id res chain seq x y z
N MET A 1 29.05 18.34 -60.69
CA MET A 1 28.64 18.79 -59.34
C MET A 1 29.32 20.11 -58.95
N ILE A 2 28.85 20.80 -57.90
CA ILE A 2 29.50 22.02 -57.39
C ILE A 2 30.43 21.67 -56.22
N CYS A 3 31.65 22.20 -56.24
CA CYS A 3 32.60 22.05 -55.13
C CYS A 3 32.00 22.58 -53.82
N PRO A 4 31.93 21.79 -52.73
CA PRO A 4 31.42 22.29 -51.46
C PRO A 4 32.38 23.27 -50.76
N TYR A 5 33.64 23.35 -51.20
CA TYR A 5 34.66 24.17 -50.55
C TYR A 5 34.94 25.51 -51.23
N CYS A 6 34.68 25.63 -52.53
CA CYS A 6 34.98 26.84 -53.30
C CYS A 6 33.94 27.17 -54.38
N ASN A 7 32.84 26.40 -54.44
CA ASN A 7 31.72 26.59 -55.37
C ASN A 7 32.04 26.55 -56.87
N ALA A 8 33.24 26.10 -57.26
CA ALA A 8 33.56 25.87 -58.66
C ALA A 8 32.74 24.70 -59.23
N ALA A 9 32.42 24.76 -60.53
CA ALA A 9 31.84 23.63 -61.24
C ALA A 9 32.90 22.53 -61.42
N ILE A 10 32.58 21.32 -60.99
CA ILE A 10 33.46 20.14 -61.07
C ILE A 10 32.74 19.02 -61.83
N SER A 11 33.51 18.18 -62.55
CA SER A 11 33.01 16.95 -63.15
C SER A 11 32.58 15.95 -62.08
N ASP A 12 31.52 15.19 -62.32
CA ASP A 12 30.92 14.30 -61.31
C ASP A 12 31.86 13.15 -60.86
N ASP A 13 32.90 12.83 -61.63
CA ASP A 13 33.87 11.77 -61.32
C ASP A 13 35.20 12.28 -60.71
N SER A 14 35.25 13.56 -60.32
CA SER A 14 36.50 14.19 -59.89
C SER A 14 36.84 13.85 -58.44
N VAL A 15 38.00 13.22 -58.21
CA VAL A 15 38.50 12.96 -56.83
C VAL A 15 39.00 14.23 -56.14
N PHE A 16 39.37 15.26 -56.90
CA PHE A 16 39.85 16.55 -56.38
C PHE A 16 39.21 17.69 -57.17
N CYS A 17 38.97 18.82 -56.52
CA CYS A 17 38.54 20.03 -57.18
C CYS A 17 39.69 20.63 -58.00
N SER A 18 39.50 20.78 -59.31
CA SER A 18 40.49 21.39 -60.22
C SER A 18 40.74 22.88 -59.96
N SER A 19 39.82 23.57 -59.27
CA SER A 19 39.96 25.01 -58.97
C SER A 19 40.62 25.30 -57.63
N CYS A 20 40.39 24.50 -56.59
CA CYS A 20 40.93 24.76 -55.24
C CYS A 20 41.85 23.65 -54.69
N GLY A 21 42.03 22.55 -55.42
CA GLY A 21 42.94 21.45 -55.08
C GLY A 21 42.49 20.57 -53.91
N LYS A 22 41.40 20.90 -53.22
CA LYS A 22 40.85 20.08 -52.14
C LYS A 22 40.28 18.78 -52.70
N ARG A 23 40.51 17.69 -51.99
CA ARG A 23 39.95 16.37 -52.29
C ARG A 23 38.43 16.43 -52.07
N LEU A 24 37.67 15.92 -53.04
CA LEU A 24 36.26 15.67 -52.86
C LEU A 24 36.18 14.30 -52.20
N GLU A 25 35.75 14.27 -50.95
CA GLU A 25 35.44 13.00 -50.31
C GLU A 25 34.18 12.46 -51.00
N PRO A 26 34.22 11.26 -51.63
CA PRO A 26 32.99 10.60 -52.02
C PRO A 26 32.15 10.49 -50.75
N ALA A 27 30.85 10.81 -50.85
CA ALA A 27 29.95 10.68 -49.72
C ALA A 27 30.06 9.23 -49.23
N GLU A 28 30.74 9.03 -48.10
CA GLU A 28 30.75 7.75 -47.42
C GLU A 28 29.30 7.51 -47.02
N GLU A 29 28.61 6.70 -47.81
CA GLU A 29 27.37 6.09 -47.41
C GLU A 29 27.66 5.46 -46.06
N GLN A 30 26.99 5.96 -45.02
CA GLN A 30 27.17 5.46 -43.67
C GLN A 30 26.58 4.04 -43.63
N VAL A 31 27.37 3.06 -44.05
CA VAL A 31 27.00 1.66 -44.03
C VAL A 31 26.96 1.27 -42.55
N LEU A 32 25.75 1.21 -41.99
CA LEU A 32 25.54 0.56 -40.70
C LEU A 32 26.20 -0.83 -40.79
N PRO A 33 27.05 -1.22 -39.82
CA PRO A 33 27.61 -2.56 -39.80
C PRO A 33 26.49 -3.57 -39.96
N ALA A 34 26.66 -4.57 -40.83
CA ALA A 34 25.61 -5.56 -41.14
C ALA A 34 25.10 -6.31 -39.88
N ASP A 35 25.87 -6.28 -38.80
CA ASP A 35 25.60 -6.94 -37.53
C ASP A 35 25.20 -5.95 -36.41
N SER A 36 24.41 -4.93 -36.76
CA SER A 36 23.92 -3.91 -35.84
C SER A 36 22.39 -3.85 -35.75
N VAL A 37 21.88 -3.53 -34.56
CA VAL A 37 20.46 -3.38 -34.25
C VAL A 37 20.21 -2.03 -33.58
N ILE A 38 19.15 -1.34 -33.98
CA ILE A 38 18.76 -0.06 -33.37
C ILE A 38 17.80 -0.35 -32.20
N CYS A 39 18.12 0.20 -31.03
CA CYS A 39 17.27 0.04 -29.86
C CYS A 39 15.90 0.72 -30.08
N PRO A 40 14.76 0.01 -29.95
CA PRO A 40 13.44 0.61 -30.16
C PRO A 40 13.04 1.60 -29.05
N SER A 41 13.71 1.57 -27.91
CA SER A 41 13.38 2.42 -26.76
C SER A 41 14.13 3.76 -26.75
N CYS A 42 15.38 3.80 -27.23
CA CYS A 42 16.19 5.03 -27.20
C CYS A 42 16.90 5.37 -28.52
N GLY A 43 16.82 4.53 -29.54
CA GLY A 43 17.40 4.79 -30.86
C GLY A 43 18.92 4.56 -30.98
N SER A 44 19.62 4.13 -29.92
CA SER A 44 21.06 3.85 -30.02
C SER A 44 21.34 2.61 -30.87
N VAL A 45 22.43 2.65 -31.64
CA VAL A 45 22.94 1.49 -32.40
C VAL A 45 23.68 0.54 -31.45
N ASN A 46 23.34 -0.74 -31.50
CA ASN A 46 23.91 -1.82 -30.70
C ASN A 46 24.34 -2.98 -31.62
N SER A 47 25.09 -3.95 -31.10
CA SER A 47 25.36 -5.20 -31.83
C SER A 47 24.13 -6.12 -31.85
N ASN A 48 23.92 -6.83 -32.94
CA ASN A 48 22.83 -7.80 -33.09
C ASN A 48 22.92 -8.99 -32.11
N SER A 49 24.10 -9.27 -31.54
CA SER A 49 24.28 -10.30 -30.50
C SER A 49 23.96 -9.80 -29.08
N SER A 50 23.69 -8.50 -28.89
CA SER A 50 23.41 -7.93 -27.57
C SER A 50 21.98 -8.25 -27.12
N ASN A 51 21.82 -8.83 -25.93
CA ASN A 51 20.50 -9.06 -25.33
C ASN A 51 19.83 -7.79 -24.80
N PHE A 52 20.62 -6.79 -24.39
CA PHE A 52 20.17 -5.53 -23.82
C PHE A 52 20.91 -4.35 -24.44
N CYS A 53 20.23 -3.22 -24.55
CA CYS A 53 20.79 -1.95 -25.02
C CYS A 53 21.88 -1.44 -24.07
N THR A 54 23.04 -1.04 -24.58
CA THR A 54 24.13 -0.51 -23.74
C THR A 54 23.86 0.90 -23.23
N ASN A 55 22.97 1.64 -23.90
CA ASN A 55 22.62 3.02 -23.54
C ASN A 55 21.46 3.08 -22.53
N CYS A 56 20.32 2.44 -22.82
CA CYS A 56 19.11 2.53 -22.00
C CYS A 56 18.71 1.21 -21.30
N ARG A 57 19.46 0.12 -21.56
CA ARG A 57 19.22 -1.21 -20.96
C ARG A 57 17.92 -1.90 -21.36
N ALA A 58 17.17 -1.36 -22.32
CA ALA A 58 16.00 -2.03 -22.88
C ALA A 58 16.39 -3.38 -23.51
N PRO A 59 15.55 -4.42 -23.37
CA PRO A 59 15.80 -5.71 -24.02
C PRO A 59 15.75 -5.53 -25.54
N LEU A 60 16.70 -6.16 -26.23
CA LEU A 60 16.81 -6.14 -27.69
C LEU A 60 16.42 -7.48 -28.33
N THR A 61 16.43 -8.56 -27.53
CA THR A 61 16.04 -9.91 -27.95
C THR A 61 14.72 -10.33 -27.29
N GLU A 62 13.99 -11.21 -27.95
CA GLU A 62 12.71 -11.75 -27.44
C GLU A 62 12.92 -12.50 -26.11
N THR A 63 14.00 -13.29 -26.03
CA THR A 63 14.39 -14.00 -24.80
C THR A 63 14.67 -13.03 -23.63
N ALA A 64 15.33 -11.90 -23.89
CA ALA A 64 15.57 -10.89 -22.86
C ALA A 64 14.28 -10.19 -22.42
N LEU A 65 13.36 -9.94 -23.36
CA LEU A 65 12.06 -9.35 -23.05
C LEU A 65 11.20 -10.27 -22.18
N GLU A 66 11.16 -11.58 -22.49
CA GLU A 66 10.48 -12.59 -21.68
C GLU A 66 11.06 -12.67 -20.27
N GLN A 67 12.39 -12.71 -20.14
CA GLN A 67 13.06 -12.75 -18.83
C GLN A 67 12.68 -11.55 -17.95
N VAL A 68 12.65 -10.33 -18.52
CA VAL A 68 12.25 -9.13 -17.77
C VAL A 68 10.77 -9.20 -17.37
N LYS A 69 9.89 -9.65 -18.25
CA LYS A 69 8.46 -9.83 -17.93
C LYS A 69 8.27 -10.82 -16.79
N THR A 70 8.86 -12.01 -16.89
CA THR A 70 8.77 -13.04 -15.85
C THR A 70 9.32 -12.54 -14.51
N GLN A 71 10.43 -11.80 -14.52
CA GLN A 71 11.00 -11.22 -13.29
C GLN A 71 10.03 -10.21 -12.65
N ASN A 72 9.45 -9.31 -13.45
CA ASN A 72 8.48 -8.33 -12.98
C ASN A 72 7.19 -8.98 -12.46
N ASP A 73 6.67 -9.99 -13.16
CA ASP A 73 5.47 -10.73 -12.76
C ASP A 73 5.69 -11.48 -11.45
N LEU A 74 6.86 -12.11 -11.28
CA LEU A 74 7.22 -12.76 -10.02
C LEU A 74 7.32 -11.75 -8.88
N GLN A 75 7.91 -10.58 -9.11
CA GLN A 75 7.99 -9.52 -8.11
C GLN A 75 6.60 -9.00 -7.71
N LEU A 76 5.70 -8.83 -8.67
CA LEU A 76 4.30 -8.45 -8.44
C LEU A 76 3.56 -9.54 -7.65
N GLN A 77 3.72 -10.80 -8.03
CA GLN A 77 3.10 -11.93 -7.35
C GLN A 77 3.58 -12.03 -5.90
N GLN A 78 4.89 -11.88 -5.65
CA GLN A 78 5.44 -11.85 -4.30
C GLN A 78 4.88 -10.67 -3.47
N ALA A 79 4.74 -9.48 -4.06
CA ALA A 79 4.17 -8.33 -3.38
C ALA A 79 2.70 -8.57 -2.99
N GLN A 80 1.91 -9.15 -3.88
CA GLN A 80 0.51 -9.49 -3.61
C GLN A 80 0.38 -10.56 -2.50
N VAL A 81 1.19 -11.62 -2.56
CA VAL A 81 1.17 -12.68 -1.52
C VAL A 81 1.59 -12.13 -0.16
N LYS A 82 2.61 -11.26 -0.10
CA LYS A 82 3.03 -10.60 1.15
C LYS A 82 1.91 -9.72 1.73
N MET A 83 1.21 -8.97 0.87
CA MET A 83 0.08 -8.14 1.29
C MET A 83 -1.08 -9.00 1.82
N GLN A 84 -1.42 -10.10 1.14
CA GLN A 84 -2.46 -11.04 1.60
C GLN A 84 -2.09 -11.69 2.93
N ALA A 85 -0.82 -12.10 3.11
CA ALA A 85 -0.34 -12.68 4.36
C ALA A 85 -0.43 -11.67 5.51
N MET A 86 -0.03 -10.41 5.29
CA MET A 86 -0.16 -9.35 6.29
C MET A 86 -1.62 -9.05 6.62
N ALA A 87 -2.50 -8.99 5.63
CA ALA A 87 -3.94 -8.77 5.83
C ALA A 87 -4.58 -9.89 6.67
N LEU A 88 -4.21 -11.15 6.41
CA LEU A 88 -4.67 -12.30 7.18
C LEU A 88 -4.17 -12.24 8.63
N GLN A 89 -2.90 -11.89 8.83
CA GLN A 89 -2.32 -11.72 10.18
C GLN A 89 -3.05 -10.62 10.97
N ALA A 90 -3.31 -9.47 10.35
CA ALA A 90 -4.07 -8.39 10.96
C ALA A 90 -5.50 -8.80 11.32
N GLN A 91 -6.18 -9.57 10.45
CA GLN A 91 -7.51 -10.09 10.73
C GLN A 91 -7.49 -11.06 11.93
N GLN A 92 -6.51 -11.94 12.02
CA GLN A 92 -6.35 -12.83 13.17
C GLN A 92 -6.07 -12.07 14.47
N GLU A 93 -5.28 -11.01 14.42
CA GLU A 93 -5.01 -10.17 15.60
C GLU A 93 -6.25 -9.43 16.08
N GLN A 94 -7.05 -8.86 15.16
CA GLN A 94 -8.34 -8.24 15.51
C GLN A 94 -9.29 -9.26 16.16
N LEU A 95 -9.35 -10.48 15.65
CA LEU A 95 -10.14 -11.55 16.27
C LEU A 95 -9.63 -11.90 17.68
N LYS A 96 -8.31 -11.95 17.89
CA LYS A 96 -7.71 -12.17 19.21
C LYS A 96 -8.07 -11.04 20.18
N ILE A 97 -7.97 -9.79 19.75
CA ILE A 97 -8.35 -8.62 20.56
C ILE A 97 -9.85 -8.68 20.90
N GLN A 98 -10.71 -8.97 19.91
CA GLN A 98 -12.15 -9.13 20.12
C GLN A 98 -12.45 -10.27 21.11
N GLN A 99 -11.74 -11.40 21.00
CA GLN A 99 -11.92 -12.54 21.90
C GLN A 99 -11.44 -12.22 23.33
N GLN A 100 -10.34 -11.49 23.47
CA GLN A 100 -9.86 -11.00 24.76
C GLN A 100 -10.86 -10.02 25.41
N GLN A 101 -11.41 -9.09 24.63
CA GLN A 101 -12.48 -8.20 25.09
C GLN A 101 -13.73 -8.99 25.49
N TYR A 102 -14.15 -9.96 24.69
CA TYR A 102 -15.28 -10.84 25.02
C TYR A 102 -15.04 -11.67 26.29
N ASN A 103 -13.79 -12.09 26.53
CA ASN A 103 -13.41 -12.84 27.73
C ASN A 103 -13.32 -11.98 28.99
N SER A 104 -12.97 -10.70 28.87
CA SER A 104 -12.95 -9.76 30.00
C SER A 104 -14.34 -9.20 30.34
N MET A 105 -15.32 -9.30 29.44
CA MET A 105 -16.71 -8.93 29.72
C MET A 105 -17.34 -9.87 30.77
N ALA A 106 -18.08 -9.28 31.71
CA ALA A 106 -18.84 -10.04 32.69
C ALA A 106 -19.93 -10.88 32.00
N LYS A 107 -19.92 -12.19 32.25
CA LYS A 107 -20.86 -13.16 31.66
C LYS A 107 -21.91 -13.58 32.67
N CYS A 108 -23.13 -13.82 32.21
CA CYS A 108 -24.17 -14.39 33.07
C CYS A 108 -23.78 -15.83 33.50
N PRO A 109 -23.79 -16.16 34.80
CA PRO A 109 -23.46 -17.51 35.29
C PRO A 109 -24.54 -18.57 34.99
N ARG A 110 -25.62 -18.22 34.28
CA ARG A 110 -26.63 -19.20 33.82
C ARG A 110 -26.49 -19.53 32.34
N CYS A 111 -26.33 -18.50 31.51
CA CYS A 111 -26.46 -18.62 30.04
C CYS A 111 -25.24 -18.09 29.28
N GLY A 112 -24.23 -17.55 29.97
CA GLY A 112 -23.02 -17.03 29.34
C GLY A 112 -23.18 -15.70 28.60
N SER A 113 -24.39 -15.11 28.52
CA SER A 113 -24.58 -13.85 27.79
C SER A 113 -23.82 -12.69 28.44
N THR A 114 -23.27 -11.81 27.62
CA THR A 114 -22.65 -10.54 28.05
C THR A 114 -23.67 -9.38 28.19
N SER A 115 -24.92 -9.59 27.76
CA SER A 115 -26.03 -8.63 27.91
C SER A 115 -26.56 -8.58 29.34
N LEU A 116 -25.92 -7.75 30.17
CA LEU A 116 -26.25 -7.56 31.59
C LEU A 116 -26.74 -6.12 31.83
N SER A 117 -27.85 -5.97 32.55
CA SER A 117 -28.35 -4.68 33.03
C SER A 117 -28.07 -4.52 34.52
N GLY A 118 -27.30 -3.47 34.86
CA GLY A 118 -27.03 -3.08 36.25
C GLY A 118 -28.07 -2.09 36.72
N ASN A 119 -29.14 -2.57 37.36
CA ASN A 119 -30.10 -1.69 38.01
C ASN A 119 -29.62 -1.41 39.44
N LYS A 120 -29.12 -0.19 39.67
CA LYS A 120 -28.99 0.31 41.05
C LYS A 120 -30.40 0.49 41.59
N LYS A 121 -30.66 0.04 42.82
CA LYS A 121 -31.85 0.51 43.54
C LYS A 121 -31.73 2.04 43.61
N GLY A 122 -32.57 2.73 42.84
CA GLY A 122 -32.52 4.17 42.68
C GLY A 122 -32.42 4.85 44.04
N PHE A 123 -31.48 5.79 44.14
CA PHE A 123 -31.48 6.79 45.19
C PHE A 123 -32.76 7.59 45.00
N GLY A 124 -33.84 7.17 45.66
CA GLY A 124 -35.13 7.83 45.52
C GLY A 124 -34.99 9.25 46.01
N ILE A 125 -35.22 10.22 45.13
CA ILE A 125 -35.18 11.67 45.44
C ILE A 125 -35.99 11.96 46.72
N GLY A 126 -37.11 11.27 46.93
CA GLY A 126 -37.91 11.38 48.15
C GLY A 126 -37.19 11.04 49.47
N LYS A 127 -36.19 10.15 49.46
CA LYS A 127 -35.40 9.83 50.67
C LYS A 127 -34.37 10.91 51.00
N ALA A 128 -33.85 11.60 49.98
CA ALA A 128 -32.94 12.73 50.15
C ALA A 128 -33.67 13.97 50.66
N VAL A 129 -34.89 14.22 50.14
CA VAL A 129 -35.73 15.36 50.53
C VAL A 129 -36.17 15.25 52.00
N VAL A 130 -36.60 14.06 52.44
CA VAL A 130 -36.95 13.84 53.86
C VAL A 130 -35.72 13.97 54.77
N GLY A 131 -34.56 13.45 54.35
CA GLY A 131 -33.31 13.61 55.09
C GLY A 131 -32.88 15.08 55.25
N ALA A 132 -33.02 15.87 54.18
CA ALA A 132 -32.69 17.30 54.18
C ALA A 132 -33.67 18.14 55.03
N ALA A 133 -34.96 17.77 55.06
CA ALA A 133 -35.96 18.45 55.87
C ALA A 133 -35.78 18.22 57.38
N LEU A 134 -35.35 17.01 57.78
CA LEU A 134 -35.20 16.64 59.19
C LEU A 134 -33.84 17.02 59.80
N VAL A 135 -32.76 17.00 59.02
CA VAL A 135 -31.38 17.17 59.53
C VAL A 135 -30.60 18.26 58.77
N GLY A 136 -31.28 19.09 57.99
CA GLY A 136 -30.65 20.16 57.20
C GLY A 136 -29.70 19.64 56.12
N PRO A 137 -28.75 20.46 55.63
CA PRO A 137 -27.84 20.09 54.53
C PRO A 137 -26.96 18.85 54.84
N LEU A 138 -26.78 18.47 56.11
CA LEU A 138 -26.06 17.26 56.52
C LEU A 138 -26.88 15.96 56.27
N GLY A 139 -28.21 16.06 56.18
CA GLY A 139 -29.10 14.93 55.90
C GLY A 139 -28.97 14.33 54.49
N LEU A 140 -28.35 15.08 53.56
CA LEU A 140 -28.01 14.59 52.22
C LEU A 140 -26.91 13.52 52.24
N VAL A 141 -26.02 13.54 53.25
CA VAL A 141 -24.88 12.63 53.37
C VAL A 141 -25.29 11.29 54.00
N ALA A 142 -26.25 11.30 54.94
CA ALA A 142 -26.74 10.09 55.62
C ALA A 142 -27.62 9.19 54.73
N GLY A 143 -28.23 9.72 53.66
CA GLY A 143 -29.08 8.95 52.74
C GLY A 143 -28.36 7.83 51.99
N ASN A 144 -27.02 7.78 52.04
CA ASN A 144 -26.20 6.79 51.34
C ASN A 144 -25.78 5.58 52.21
N LEU A 145 -26.21 5.51 53.47
CA LEU A 145 -26.06 4.34 54.34
C LEU A 145 -27.09 3.26 53.99
N GLY A 146 -26.99 2.66 52.79
CA GLY A 146 -27.83 1.51 52.42
C GLY A 146 -28.08 1.25 50.94
N ALA A 147 -27.65 2.12 50.03
CA ALA A 147 -27.88 1.97 48.58
C ALA A 147 -26.97 0.93 47.89
N LYS A 148 -26.22 0.13 48.65
CA LYS A 148 -25.07 -0.69 48.19
C LYS A 148 -25.40 -2.07 47.62
N LYS A 149 -26.63 -2.34 47.17
CA LYS A 149 -26.96 -3.63 46.53
C LYS A 149 -27.29 -3.41 45.06
N VAL A 150 -26.24 -3.33 44.22
CA VAL A 150 -26.38 -3.36 42.77
C VAL A 150 -26.81 -4.77 42.38
N GLN A 151 -28.04 -4.93 41.86
CA GLN A 151 -28.48 -6.20 41.28
C GLN A 151 -28.18 -6.17 39.79
N VAL A 152 -27.36 -7.13 39.35
CA VAL A 152 -27.12 -7.35 37.93
C VAL A 152 -28.14 -8.37 37.45
N THR A 153 -28.89 -7.99 36.41
CA THR A 153 -29.89 -8.85 35.78
C THR A 153 -29.43 -9.18 34.37
N CYS A 154 -29.36 -10.46 34.04
CA CYS A 154 -29.12 -10.89 32.67
C CYS A 154 -30.37 -10.65 31.82
N LEU A 155 -30.22 -9.92 30.71
CA LEU A 155 -31.32 -9.62 29.79
C LEU A 155 -31.71 -10.83 28.92
N ASN A 156 -30.81 -11.80 28.75
CA ASN A 156 -31.07 -12.97 27.91
C ASN A 156 -31.83 -14.09 28.66
N CYS A 157 -31.54 -14.34 29.94
CA CYS A 157 -32.15 -15.44 30.71
C CYS A 157 -32.87 -15.01 32.00
N GLY A 158 -32.91 -13.72 32.30
CA GLY A 158 -33.62 -13.15 33.46
C GLY A 158 -32.99 -13.43 34.83
N LYS A 159 -31.86 -14.16 34.91
CA LYS A 159 -31.20 -14.45 36.20
C LYS A 159 -30.69 -13.16 36.85
N LYS A 160 -31.05 -12.97 38.11
CA LYS A 160 -30.62 -11.85 38.96
C LYS A 160 -29.56 -12.35 39.94
N PHE A 161 -28.44 -11.65 40.04
CA PHE A 161 -27.37 -11.95 40.98
C PHE A 161 -26.79 -10.66 41.57
N LYS A 162 -26.18 -10.77 42.75
CA LYS A 162 -25.53 -9.65 43.43
C LYS A 162 -24.05 -9.69 43.10
N LEU A 163 -23.49 -8.57 42.67
CA LEU A 163 -22.04 -8.33 42.65
C LEU A 163 -21.59 -7.83 44.02
#